data_AF-A0A0F7JTR8-F1
#
_entry.id   AF-A0A0F7JTR8-F1
#
_cell.length_a   1.000
_cell.length_b   1.000
_cell.length_c   1.000
_cell.angle_alpha   90.00
_cell.angle_beta   90.00
_cell.angle_gamma   90.00
#
_symmetry.space_group_name_H-M   'P 1'
#
loop_
_entity.id
_entity.type
_entity.pdbx_description
1 polymer ?
#
loop_
_entity_poly.entity_id
_entity_poly.type
_entity_poly.pdbx_seq_one_letter_code
_entity_poly.pdbx_strand_id
1 'polypeptide(L)'
;MRLPLLLILALPAALTSCSGMFEKHNADRAEQLKIDNALYFRTQCIQALERARATATPQQLPAGLNGQPCTSALLGDYAISQDMGDTIKSSVITLDPNRLSDYTLTVTSLNGKTFSYVDRGDAEAAAEQEGTYTETAPDVVSEDTDSSTVNVEQQTP
;
A
#
# COMPACT_ATOMS: atom_id res chain seq x y z
N MET A 1 -36.00 -42.19 56.25
CA MET A 1 -34.59 -42.45 55.86
C MET A 1 -34.31 -41.71 54.56
N ARG A 2 -33.43 -40.71 54.65
CA ARG A 2 -32.58 -40.00 53.65
C ARG A 2 -32.96 -40.07 52.15
N LEU A 3 -33.33 -38.90 51.61
CA LEU A 3 -33.39 -38.52 50.20
C LEU A 3 -31.96 -38.16 49.71
N PRO A 4 -31.46 -38.62 48.54
CA PRO A 4 -30.12 -38.30 48.09
C PRO A 4 -30.08 -36.91 47.44
N LEU A 5 -29.46 -35.98 48.16
CA LEU A 5 -29.08 -34.64 47.75
C LEU A 5 -27.78 -34.72 46.92
N LEU A 6 -27.87 -34.97 45.61
CA LEU A 6 -26.67 -35.10 44.76
C LEU A 6 -26.99 -34.67 43.31
N LEU A 7 -27.31 -33.39 43.11
CA LEU A 7 -27.47 -32.86 41.75
C LEU A 7 -27.32 -31.34 41.65
N ILE A 8 -26.37 -30.72 42.35
CA ILE A 8 -26.05 -29.30 42.14
C ILE A 8 -24.55 -29.07 42.38
N LEU A 9 -23.67 -29.49 41.46
CA LEU A 9 -22.23 -29.18 41.56
C LEU A 9 -21.48 -29.18 40.22
N ALA A 10 -22.16 -28.84 39.12
CA ALA A 10 -21.53 -28.76 37.79
C ALA A 10 -21.72 -27.40 37.07
N LEU A 11 -22.24 -26.37 37.75
CA LEU A 11 -22.47 -25.05 37.12
C LEU A 11 -21.33 -23.99 37.21
N PRO A 12 -20.28 -24.07 38.05
CA PRO A 12 -19.28 -23.00 38.09
C PRO A 12 -18.18 -23.11 37.01
N ALA A 13 -18.01 -24.28 36.36
CA ALA A 13 -16.92 -24.50 35.40
C ALA A 13 -17.17 -23.93 33.99
N ALA A 14 -18.40 -23.54 33.65
CA ALA A 14 -18.73 -22.98 32.34
C ALA A 14 -18.56 -21.44 32.27
N LEU A 15 -18.54 -20.75 33.41
CA LEU A 15 -18.44 -19.29 33.46
C LEU A 15 -16.99 -18.78 33.34
N THR A 16 -16.01 -19.59 33.74
CA THR A 16 -14.57 -19.25 33.63
C THR A 16 -13.98 -19.50 32.24
N SER A 17 -14.60 -20.34 31.41
CA SER A 17 -14.13 -20.58 30.03
C SER A 17 -14.51 -19.44 29.08
N CYS A 18 -15.63 -18.74 29.33
CA CYS A 18 -16.03 -17.58 28.54
C CYS A 18 -15.10 -16.38 28.77
N SER A 19 -14.74 -16.06 30.02
CA SER A 19 -13.88 -14.90 30.33
C SER A 19 -12.50 -15.00 29.68
N GLY A 20 -11.86 -16.18 29.71
CA GLY A 20 -10.55 -16.39 29.07
C GLY A 20 -10.59 -16.28 27.54
N MET A 21 -11.70 -16.67 26.90
CA MET A 21 -11.86 -16.54 25.45
C MET A 21 -12.01 -15.07 25.02
N PHE A 22 -12.77 -14.27 25.77
CA PHE A 22 -12.92 -12.83 25.51
C PHE A 22 -11.61 -12.07 25.77
N GLU A 23 -10.90 -12.38 26.84
CA GLU A 23 -9.58 -11.78 27.14
C GLU A 23 -8.57 -12.07 26.03
N LYS A 24 -8.47 -13.33 25.59
CA LYS A 24 -7.61 -13.71 24.47
C LYS A 24 -8.00 -12.99 23.18
N HIS A 25 -9.28 -12.97 22.83
CA HIS A 25 -9.77 -12.28 21.64
C HIS A 25 -9.43 -10.78 21.67
N ASN A 26 -9.60 -10.13 22.83
CA ASN A 26 -9.27 -8.71 22.99
C ASN A 26 -7.76 -8.46 22.88
N ALA A 27 -6.93 -9.35 23.44
CA ALA A 27 -5.48 -9.29 23.30
C ALA A 27 -5.04 -9.47 21.84
N ASP A 28 -5.60 -10.47 21.14
CA ASP A 28 -5.31 -10.73 19.73
C ASP A 28 -5.73 -9.52 18.86
N ARG A 29 -6.89 -8.92 19.13
CA ARG A 29 -7.36 -7.72 18.44
C ARG A 29 -6.47 -6.50 18.71
N ALA A 30 -6.00 -6.33 19.94
CA ALA A 30 -5.09 -5.24 20.30
C ALA A 30 -3.73 -5.39 19.58
N GLU A 31 -3.25 -6.63 19.41
CA GLU A 31 -2.05 -6.91 18.62
C GLU A 31 -2.26 -6.63 17.13
N GLN A 32 -3.40 -7.03 16.57
CA GLN A 32 -3.74 -6.76 15.17
C GLN A 32 -3.83 -5.25 14.90
N LEU A 33 -4.43 -4.48 15.81
CA LEU A 33 -4.54 -3.03 15.65
C LEU A 33 -3.16 -2.35 15.50
N LYS A 34 -2.13 -2.83 16.19
CA LYS A 34 -0.76 -2.29 16.06
C LYS A 34 -0.17 -2.54 14.67
N ILE A 35 -0.53 -3.66 14.06
CA ILE A 35 -0.14 -4.00 12.68
C ILE A 35 -0.89 -3.11 11.69
N ASP A 36 -2.21 -3.00 11.86
CA ASP A 36 -3.06 -2.22 10.97
C ASP A 36 -2.66 -0.73 10.99
N ASN A 37 -2.37 -0.19 12.17
CA ASN A 37 -1.84 1.17 12.32
C ASN A 37 -0.52 1.37 11.54
N ALA A 38 0.40 0.40 11.62
CA ALA A 38 1.67 0.50 10.89
C ALA A 38 1.50 0.41 9.38
N LEU A 39 0.59 -0.43 8.90
CA LEU A 39 0.27 -0.52 7.47
C LEU A 39 -0.40 0.77 6.98
N TYR A 40 -1.35 1.31 7.76
CA TYR A 40 -2.00 2.58 7.46
C TYR A 40 -1.00 3.74 7.44
N PHE A 41 -0.17 3.87 8.47
CA PHE A 41 0.91 4.86 8.54
C PHE A 41 1.83 4.77 7.32
N ARG A 42 2.25 3.54 6.95
CA ARG A 42 3.11 3.32 5.77
C ARG A 42 2.45 3.87 4.51
N THR A 43 1.17 3.57 4.27
CA THR A 43 0.43 4.08 3.11
C THR A 43 0.33 5.60 3.11
N GLN A 44 0.05 6.22 4.27
CA GLN A 44 0.00 7.69 4.37
C GLN A 44 1.37 8.32 4.10
N CYS A 45 2.44 7.74 4.63
CA CYS A 45 3.78 8.22 4.37
C CYS A 45 4.19 8.11 2.89
N ILE A 46 3.86 7.00 2.22
CA ILE A 46 4.09 6.85 0.77
C ILE A 46 3.38 7.99 0.02
N GLN A 47 2.10 8.23 0.32
CA GLN A 47 1.35 9.31 -0.33
C GLN A 47 1.96 10.69 -0.09
N ALA A 48 2.46 10.95 1.12
CA ALA A 48 3.16 12.19 1.45
C ALA A 48 4.46 12.35 0.64
N LEU A 49 5.26 11.28 0.55
CA LEU A 49 6.50 11.27 -0.22
C LEU A 49 6.25 11.50 -1.71
N GLU A 50 5.26 10.82 -2.30
CA GLU A 50 4.92 11.01 -3.71
C GLU A 50 4.41 12.44 -3.99
N ARG A 51 3.62 13.03 -3.08
CA ARG A 51 3.18 14.44 -3.23
C ARG A 51 4.36 15.39 -3.13
N ALA A 52 5.22 15.22 -2.13
CA ALA A 52 6.42 16.03 -1.97
C ALA A 52 7.29 15.98 -3.23
N ARG A 53 7.53 14.78 -3.77
CA ARG A 53 8.27 14.57 -5.01
C ARG A 53 7.62 15.25 -6.21
N ALA A 54 6.32 15.08 -6.41
CA ALA A 54 5.60 15.64 -7.55
C ALA A 54 5.64 17.18 -7.59
N THR A 55 5.72 17.82 -6.42
CA THR A 55 5.81 19.29 -6.30
C THR A 55 7.23 19.84 -6.32
N ALA A 56 8.25 18.98 -6.17
CA ALA A 56 9.64 19.40 -6.23
C ALA A 56 10.08 19.70 -7.68
N THR A 57 11.00 20.64 -7.84
CA THR A 57 11.67 20.92 -9.13
C THR A 57 13.19 20.87 -8.90
N PRO A 58 13.91 19.86 -9.43
CA PRO A 58 13.42 18.68 -10.17
C PRO A 58 12.54 17.76 -9.30
N GLN A 59 11.77 16.86 -9.92
CA GLN A 59 10.86 15.90 -9.25
C GLN A 59 11.64 14.80 -8.50
N GLN A 60 12.34 15.20 -7.44
CA GLN A 60 13.20 14.36 -6.62
C GLN A 60 12.99 14.69 -5.15
N LEU A 61 13.20 13.70 -4.29
CA LEU A 61 13.14 13.91 -2.85
C LEU A 61 14.41 14.63 -2.35
N PRO A 62 14.29 15.56 -1.39
CA PRO A 62 15.46 16.19 -0.77
C PRO A 62 16.41 15.16 -0.14
N ALA A 63 17.71 15.21 -0.45
CA ALA A 63 18.71 14.28 0.09
C ALA A 63 18.74 14.23 1.64
N GLY A 64 18.39 15.34 2.29
CA GLY A 64 18.27 15.42 3.76
C GLY A 64 17.18 14.53 4.36
N LEU A 65 16.24 14.01 3.57
CA LEU A 65 15.25 13.03 4.02
C LEU A 65 15.83 11.65 4.27
N ASN A 66 17.04 11.35 3.78
CA ASN A 66 17.66 10.07 4.00
C ASN A 66 17.91 9.83 5.51
N GLY A 67 17.42 8.70 6.02
CA GLY A 67 17.44 8.34 7.44
C GLY A 67 16.37 9.03 8.30
N GLN A 68 15.48 9.84 7.71
CA GLN A 68 14.47 10.59 8.46
C GLN A 68 13.16 9.82 8.62
N PRO A 69 12.37 10.11 9.67
CA PRO A 69 11.01 9.60 9.78
C PRO A 69 10.04 10.37 8.88
N CYS A 70 8.87 9.79 8.61
CA CYS A 70 7.80 10.44 7.84
C CYS A 70 7.13 11.61 8.59
N THR A 71 7.44 11.78 9.88
CA THR A 71 7.04 12.93 10.69
C THR A 71 8.07 14.07 10.61
N SER A 72 9.15 13.91 9.83
CA SER A 72 10.19 14.92 9.69
C SER A 72 9.65 16.20 9.04
N ALA A 73 10.00 17.34 9.62
CA ALA A 73 9.67 18.65 9.09
C ALA A 73 10.27 18.91 7.69
N LEU A 74 11.24 18.10 7.26
CA LEU A 74 11.80 18.17 5.90
C LEU A 74 10.78 17.78 4.81
N LEU A 75 9.67 17.11 5.17
CA LEU A 75 8.54 16.88 4.27
C LEU A 75 7.61 18.11 4.14
N GLY A 76 7.87 19.18 4.91
CA GLY A 76 7.06 20.40 4.89
C GLY A 76 5.59 20.10 5.22
N ASP A 77 4.70 20.64 4.41
CA ASP A 77 3.24 20.48 4.56
C ASP A 77 2.75 19.02 4.39
N TYR A 78 3.60 18.14 3.86
CA TYR A 78 3.29 16.72 3.69
C TYR A 78 3.77 15.87 4.88
N ALA A 79 4.44 16.46 5.88
CA ALA A 79 4.87 15.73 7.06
C ALA A 79 3.67 15.10 7.77
N ILE A 80 3.79 13.82 8.11
CA ILE A 80 2.77 13.10 8.86
C ILE A 80 2.70 13.70 10.27
N SER A 81 1.49 13.90 10.79
CA SER A 81 1.28 14.41 12.15
C SER A 81 1.92 13.50 13.20
N GLN A 82 2.47 14.08 14.27
CA GLN A 82 3.04 13.29 15.36
C GLN A 82 2.04 12.33 16.01
N ASP A 83 0.77 12.73 16.18
CA ASP A 83 -0.27 11.85 16.72
C ASP A 83 -0.41 10.53 15.94
N MET A 84 -0.22 10.58 14.62
CA MET A 84 -0.21 9.38 13.78
C MET A 84 1.12 8.62 13.92
N GLY A 85 2.24 9.33 14.07
CA GLY A 85 3.55 8.76 14.39
C GLY A 85 3.59 7.98 15.70
N ASP A 86 2.84 8.42 16.72
CA ASP A 86 2.74 7.76 18.02
C ASP A 86 2.01 6.41 17.97
N THR A 87 1.33 6.10 16.85
CA THR A 87 0.68 4.79 16.65
C THR A 87 1.64 3.68 16.20
N ILE A 88 2.89 4.03 15.89
CA ILE A 88 3.95 3.12 15.47
C ILE A 88 5.19 3.26 16.36
N LYS A 89 6.14 2.34 16.25
CA LYS A 89 7.40 2.40 16.99
C LYS A 89 8.42 3.31 16.31
N SER A 90 8.55 3.19 14.98
CA SER A 90 9.45 4.03 14.18
C SER A 90 9.15 3.93 12.69
N SER A 91 9.52 4.96 11.95
CA SER A 91 9.57 4.95 10.49
C SER A 91 10.93 5.50 10.02
N VAL A 92 11.50 4.95 8.96
CA VAL A 92 12.73 5.43 8.34
C VAL A 92 12.58 5.45 6.82
N ILE A 93 12.89 6.59 6.23
CA ILE A 93 13.00 6.80 4.79
C ILE A 93 14.47 6.61 4.41
N THR A 94 14.76 5.75 3.46
CA THR A 94 16.11 5.56 2.89
C THR A 94 16.05 5.92 1.41
N LEU A 95 16.91 6.82 0.97
CA LEU A 95 17.00 7.19 -0.45
C LEU A 95 18.06 6.33 -1.15
N ASP A 96 17.80 5.89 -2.38
CA ASP A 96 18.80 5.18 -3.17
C ASP A 96 19.83 6.19 -3.70
N PRO A 97 21.13 6.04 -3.37
CA PRO A 97 22.17 6.96 -3.84
C PRO A 97 22.41 6.89 -5.36
N ASN A 98 22.03 5.80 -6.02
CA ASN A 98 22.17 5.61 -7.47
C ASN A 98 20.94 6.11 -8.23
N ARG A 99 19.81 6.26 -7.55
CA ARG A 99 18.52 6.70 -8.11
C ARG A 99 17.87 7.66 -7.13
N LEU A 100 18.16 8.95 -7.23
CA LEU A 100 17.63 9.98 -6.32
C LEU A 100 16.10 10.10 -6.33
N SER A 101 15.44 9.52 -7.33
CA SER A 101 13.99 9.36 -7.40
C SER A 101 13.48 8.16 -6.61
N ASP A 102 14.31 7.24 -6.12
CA ASP A 102 13.85 6.01 -5.49
C ASP A 102 14.06 6.06 -3.97
N TYR A 103 13.12 5.46 -3.23
CA TYR A 103 13.26 5.30 -1.79
C TYR A 103 12.76 3.95 -1.30
N THR A 104 13.29 3.54 -0.16
CA THR A 104 12.71 2.52 0.69
C THR A 104 12.11 3.17 1.92
N LEU A 105 10.86 2.85 2.23
CA LEU A 105 10.21 3.20 3.48
C LEU A 105 10.14 1.96 4.36
N THR A 106 10.67 2.04 5.58
CA THR A 106 10.54 0.99 6.60
C THR A 106 9.73 1.51 7.78
N VAL A 107 8.67 0.81 8.15
CA VAL A 107 7.82 1.13 9.31
C VAL A 107 7.84 -0.02 10.29
N THR A 108 8.15 0.25 11.55
CA THR A 108 8.10 -0.71 12.65
C THR A 108 6.88 -0.41 13.51
N SER A 109 5.98 -1.38 13.62
CA SER A 109 4.81 -1.32 14.50
C SER A 109 5.20 -1.39 15.99
N LEU A 110 4.26 -1.01 16.86
CA LEU A 110 4.47 -1.06 18.33
C LEU A 110 4.71 -2.48 18.87
N ASN A 111 4.32 -3.54 18.16
CA ASN A 111 4.65 -4.92 18.53
C ASN A 111 5.96 -5.43 17.90
N GLY A 112 6.71 -4.56 17.22
CA GLY A 112 8.03 -4.86 16.68
C GLY A 112 8.02 -5.51 15.29
N LYS A 113 6.86 -5.74 14.67
CA LYS A 113 6.80 -6.16 13.26
C LYS A 113 7.17 -5.01 12.34
N THR A 114 7.97 -5.30 11.33
CA THR A 114 8.48 -4.34 10.36
C THR A 114 7.82 -4.55 8.99
N PHE A 115 7.45 -3.46 8.34
CA PHE A 115 6.86 -3.42 7.01
C PHE A 115 7.68 -2.49 6.13
N SER A 116 8.22 -3.01 5.03
CA SER A 116 8.95 -2.21 4.04
C SER A 116 8.07 -1.91 2.82
N TYR A 117 8.41 -0.83 2.14
CA TYR A 117 7.96 -0.50 0.79
C TYR A 117 9.18 0.00 0.03
N VAL A 118 9.35 -0.44 -1.21
CA VAL A 118 10.39 0.04 -2.11
C VAL A 118 9.67 0.70 -3.26
N ASP A 119 9.90 2.00 -3.42
CA ASP A 119 9.51 2.70 -4.62
C ASP A 119 10.41 2.24 -5.77
N ARG A 120 9.79 1.80 -6.85
CA ARG A 120 10.47 1.26 -8.01
C ARG A 120 10.83 2.34 -9.04
N GLY A 121 10.38 3.58 -8.79
CA GLY A 121 10.53 4.73 -9.68
C GLY A 121 9.76 4.55 -10.99
N ASP A 122 9.66 5.63 -11.76
CA ASP A 122 8.90 5.68 -13.02
C ASP A 122 9.34 4.64 -14.06
N ALA A 123 10.53 4.04 -13.93
CA ALA A 123 11.09 3.07 -14.88
C ALA A 123 10.36 1.71 -14.88
N GLU A 124 9.95 1.19 -13.73
CA GLU A 124 9.16 -0.06 -13.70
C GLU A 124 7.68 0.20 -14.06
N ALA A 125 7.15 1.39 -13.74
CA ALA A 125 5.83 1.80 -14.23
C ALA A 125 5.81 1.96 -15.77
N ALA A 126 6.89 2.47 -16.36
CA ALA A 126 7.07 2.52 -17.80
C ALA A 126 7.23 1.11 -18.41
N ALA A 127 7.99 0.22 -17.77
CA ALA A 127 8.16 -1.17 -18.24
C ALA A 127 6.85 -2.00 -18.14
N GLU A 128 6.05 -1.79 -17.09
CA GLU A 128 4.72 -2.41 -16.95
C GLU A 128 3.72 -1.86 -18.00
N GLN A 129 3.81 -0.58 -18.37
CA GLN A 129 3.01 0.00 -19.45
C GLN A 129 3.46 -0.48 -20.84
N GLU A 130 4.77 -0.59 -21.11
CA GLU A 130 5.29 -1.18 -22.36
C GLU A 130 4.85 -2.65 -22.53
N GLY A 131 4.73 -3.41 -21.44
CA GLY A 131 4.25 -4.79 -21.46
C GLY A 131 2.73 -4.97 -21.59
N THR A 132 1.93 -3.92 -21.41
CA THR A 132 0.45 -4.01 -21.38
C THR A 132 -0.21 -3.48 -22.65
N TYR A 133 0.48 -2.64 -23.46
CA TYR A 133 -0.06 -2.04 -24.70
C TYR A 133 0.51 -2.61 -26.00
N THR A 134 1.22 -3.75 -25.98
CA THR A 134 1.42 -4.55 -27.21
C THR A 134 0.13 -5.33 -27.51
N GLU A 135 -0.94 -4.61 -27.83
CA GLU A 135 -2.06 -5.18 -28.58
C GLU A 135 -1.48 -5.56 -29.94
N THR A 136 -1.27 -6.86 -30.17
CA THR A 136 -1.05 -7.38 -31.53
C THR A 136 -2.25 -6.94 -32.34
N ALA A 137 -2.05 -5.97 -33.24
CA ALA A 137 -3.09 -5.55 -34.17
C ALA A 137 -3.70 -6.81 -34.81
N PRO A 138 -5.04 -6.97 -34.81
CA PRO A 138 -5.64 -8.12 -35.45
C PRO A 138 -5.21 -8.13 -36.91
N ASP A 139 -4.63 -9.25 -37.33
CA ASP A 139 -4.22 -9.52 -38.70
C ASP A 139 -5.48 -9.52 -39.59
N VAL A 140 -5.83 -8.36 -40.12
CA VAL A 140 -6.84 -8.23 -41.15
C VAL A 140 -6.21 -8.65 -42.48
N VAL A 141 -6.17 -9.96 -42.70
CA VAL A 141 -6.07 -10.53 -44.04
C VAL A 141 -7.31 -10.09 -44.80
N SER A 142 -7.18 -9.00 -45.57
CA SER A 142 -8.16 -8.61 -46.57
C SER A 142 -7.82 -9.34 -47.87
N GLU A 143 -8.34 -10.55 -48.03
CA GLU A 143 -8.44 -11.19 -49.34
C GLU A 143 -9.90 -11.15 -49.82
N ASP A 144 -10.01 -10.75 -51.08
CA ASP A 144 -11.16 -10.79 -51.99
C ASP A 144 -12.33 -9.84 -51.75
N THR A 145 -12.39 -8.77 -52.56
CA THR A 145 -13.40 -8.77 -53.64
C THR A 145 -12.91 -7.95 -54.86
N ASP A 146 -12.75 -8.68 -55.96
CA ASP A 146 -12.77 -8.19 -57.33
C ASP A 146 -14.06 -7.40 -57.64
N SER A 147 -14.01 -6.63 -58.73
CA SER A 147 -15.15 -6.11 -59.49
C SER A 147 -15.50 -4.62 -59.38
N SER A 148 -15.18 -3.94 -60.49
CA SER A 148 -16.04 -2.99 -61.24
C SER A 148 -15.79 -1.48 -61.11
N THR A 149 -15.08 -1.00 -62.15
CA THR A 149 -15.36 0.24 -62.93
C THR A 149 -15.27 1.60 -62.26
N VAL A 150 -14.15 2.29 -62.51
CA VAL A 150 -14.01 3.74 -62.43
C VAL A 150 -14.59 4.36 -63.70
N ASN A 151 -15.66 5.14 -63.58
CA ASN A 151 -16.05 6.14 -64.57
C ASN A 151 -16.62 7.37 -63.84
N VAL A 152 -15.81 8.42 -63.70
CA VAL A 152 -16.31 9.78 -63.50
C VAL A 152 -15.49 10.71 -64.39
N GLU A 153 -16.17 11.22 -65.41
CA GLU A 153 -15.66 12.16 -66.40
C GLU A 153 -15.15 13.46 -65.76
N GLN A 154 -13.99 13.88 -66.23
CA GLN A 154 -13.33 15.12 -65.92
C GLN A 154 -13.88 16.21 -66.85
N GLN A 155 -14.70 17.11 -66.32
CA GLN A 155 -15.08 18.34 -67.03
C GLN A 155 -14.33 19.51 -66.38
N THR A 156 -13.46 20.13 -67.18
CA THR A 156 -12.69 21.33 -66.88
C THR A 156 -13.09 22.38 -67.92
N PRO A 157 -12.83 23.68 -67.71
CA PRO A 157 -13.27 24.57 -66.65
C PRO A 157 -14.61 25.28 -66.96
#